data_AF-A0A9E2H428-F1
#
_entry.id   AF-A0A9E2H428-F1
#
_cell.length_a   1.000
_cell.length_b   1.000
_cell.length_c   1.000
_cell.angle_alpha   90.00
_cell.angle_beta   90.00
_cell.angle_gamma   90.00
#
_symmetry.space_group_name_H-M   'P 1'
#
loop_
_entity.id
_entity.type
_entity.pdbx_description
1 polymer ?
#
loop_
_entity_poly.entity_id
_entity_poly.type
_entity_poly.pdbx_seq_one_letter_code
_entity_poly.pdbx_strand_id
1 'polypeptide(L)' 'MKIINLIIIENIPLINCTHCGESYFIADTLYEIERIKLHRKSIAKQRKVSVANFA' A
#
# COMPACT_ATOMS: atom_id res chain seq x y z
N MET A 1 -24.98 2.98 2.41
CA MET A 1 -24.03 1.97 1.92
C MET A 1 -22.79 2.69 1.41
N LYS A 2 -21.65 2.60 2.11
CA LYS A 2 -20.41 3.32 1.76
C LYS A 2 -19.62 2.47 0.78
N ILE A 3 -19.40 2.94 -0.45
CA ILE A 3 -18.57 2.26 -1.44
C ILE A 3 -17.11 2.38 -0.99
N ILE A 4 -16.50 1.28 -0.55
CA ILE A 4 -15.09 1.21 -0.19
C ILE A 4 -14.31 1.02 -1.49
N ASN A 5 -13.63 2.07 -1.95
CA ASN A 5 -12.70 1.99 -3.07
C ASN A 5 -11.36 1.42 -2.58
N LEU A 6 -11.21 0.10 -2.67
CA LEU A 6 -9.98 -0.61 -2.31
C LEU A 6 -8.91 -0.38 -3.38
N ILE A 7 -7.69 -0.05 -2.94
CA ILE A 7 -6.49 -0.06 -3.78
C ILE A 7 -5.46 -0.97 -3.12
N ILE A 8 -4.82 -1.80 -3.93
CA ILE A 8 -3.70 -2.64 -3.50
C ILE A 8 -2.44 -2.03 -4.10
N ILE A 9 -1.47 -1.71 -3.24
CA ILE A 9 -0.14 -1.25 -3.63
C ILE A 9 0.81 -2.40 -3.31
N GLU A 10 1.41 -2.98 -4.34
CA GLU A 10 2.34 -4.10 -4.21
C GLU A 10 3.78 -3.60 -4.14
N ASN A 11 4.68 -4.44 -3.62
CA ASN A 11 6.13 -4.22 -3.62
C ASN A 11 6.58 -2.92 -2.94
N ILE A 12 5.93 -2.52 -1.86
CA ILE A 12 6.39 -1.38 -1.05
C ILE A 12 7.69 -1.79 -0.34
N PRO A 13 8.83 -1.09 -0.54
CA PRO A 13 10.09 -1.42 0.09
C PRO A 13 10.02 -1.13 1.60
N LEU A 14 10.23 -2.16 2.41
CA LEU A 14 10.26 -2.10 3.87
C LEU A 14 11.69 -2.25 4.36
N ILE A 15 12.09 -1.42 5.31
CA ILE A 15 13.40 -1.52 5.96
C ILE A 15 13.22 -2.16 7.32
N ASN A 16 14.07 -3.14 7.64
CA ASN A 16 14.14 -3.76 8.95
C ASN A 16 15.39 -3.28 9.67
N CYS A 17 15.22 -2.73 10.87
CA CYS A 17 16.33 -2.39 11.74
C CYS A 17 16.94 -3.67 12.32
N THR A 18 18.20 -3.96 12.01
CA THR A 18 18.90 -5.14 12.56
C THR A 18 19.21 -5.01 14.05
N HIS A 19 19.05 -3.82 14.64
CA HIS A 19 19.36 -3.55 16.04
C HIS A 19 18.15 -3.74 16.98
N CYS A 20 16.97 -3.24 16.62
CA CYS A 20 15.76 -3.36 17.44
C CYS A 20 14.69 -4.29 16.86
N GLY A 21 14.83 -4.72 15.59
CA GLY A 21 13.84 -5.55 14.90
C GLY A 21 12.62 -4.78 14.38
N GLU A 22 12.57 -3.45 14.55
CA GLU A 22 11.49 -2.64 14.02
C GLU A 22 11.54 -2.56 12.50
N SER A 23 10.36 -2.54 11.89
CA SER A 23 10.20 -2.32 10.45
C SER A 23 9.67 -0.92 10.20
N TYR A 24 10.31 -0.18 9.29
CA TYR A 24 9.94 1.18 8.95
C TYR A 24 10.03 1.45 7.45
N PHE A 25 9.31 2.48 7.03
CA PHE A 25 9.40 3.06 5.69
C PHE A 25 10.24 4.33 5.74
N ILE A 26 11.01 4.58 4.70
CA ILE A 26 11.71 5.85 4.53
C ILE A 26 10.78 6.91 3.95
N ALA A 27 11.18 8.18 4.09
CA ALA A 27 10.40 9.33 3.63
C ALA A 27 9.99 9.21 2.16
N ASP A 28 10.93 8.82 1.28
CA ASP A 28 10.67 8.67 -0.15
C ASP A 28 9.58 7.62 -0.45
N THR A 29 9.61 6.49 0.28
CA THR A 29 8.58 5.44 0.15
C THR A 29 7.20 5.97 0.55
N LEU A 30 7.13 6.72 1.65
CA LEU A 30 5.87 7.30 2.12
C LEU A 30 5.32 8.34 1.16
N TYR A 31 6.19 9.20 0.62
CA TYR A 31 5.82 10.19 -0.39
C TYR A 31 5.24 9.53 -1.66
N GLU A 32 5.86 8.45 -2.12
CA GLU A 32 5.38 7.73 -3.30
C GLU A 32 4.03 7.04 -3.04
N ILE A 33 3.80 6.49 -1.84
CA ILE A 33 2.49 5.97 -1.44
C ILE A 33 1.43 7.08 -1.48
N GLU A 34 1.75 8.27 -1.01
CA GLU A 34 0.84 9.42 -1.07
C GLU A 34 0.54 9.83 -2.52
N ARG A 35 1.57 9.88 -3.38
CA ARG A 35 1.40 10.15 -4.82
C ARG A 35 0.46 9.14 -5.48
N ILE A 36 0.62 7.84 -5.17
CA ILE A 36 -0.25 6.77 -5.68
C ILE A 36 -1.68 6.93 -5.17
N LYS A 37 -1.88 7.25 -3.88
CA LYS A 37 -3.22 7.48 -3.30
C LYS A 37 -3.92 8.66 -3.97
N LEU A 38 -3.22 9.76 -4.20
CA LEU A 38 -3.75 10.96 -4.83
C LEU A 38 -4.16 10.70 -6.29
N HIS A 39 -3.34 9.95 -7.04
CA HIS A 39 -3.53 9.69 -8.46
C HIS A 39 -4.07 8.28 -8.76
N ARG A 40 -4.73 7.64 -7.79
CA ARG A 40 -5.17 6.25 -7.90
C ARG A 40 -6.00 5.93 -9.16
N LYS A 41 -6.78 6.89 -9.67
CA LYS A 41 -7.63 6.68 -10.85
C LYS A 41 -6.83 6.54 -12.15
N SER A 42 -5.67 7.19 -12.25
CA SER A 42 -4.81 7.14 -13.44
C SER A 42 -3.74 6.06 -13.33
N ILE A 43 -3.30 5.73 -12.11
CA ILE A 43 -2.20 4.78 -11.88
C ILE A 43 -2.71 3.33 -11.68
N ALA A 44 -3.87 3.14 -11.03
CA ALA A 44 -4.33 1.80 -10.68
C ALA A 44 -4.85 1.05 -11.90
N LYS A 45 -4.33 -0.16 -12.12
CA LYS A 45 -4.83 -1.11 -13.10
C LYS A 45 -5.83 -2.05 -12.44
N GLN A 46 -6.95 -2.31 -13.10
CA GLN A 46 -7.94 -3.29 -12.63
C GLN A 46 -7.37 -4.70 -12.70
N ARG A 47 -7.43 -5.43 -11.59
CA ARG A 47 -7.06 -6.86 -11.51
C ARG A 47 -7.98 -7.58 -10.54
N LYS A 48 -8.29 -8.84 -10.83
CA LYS A 48 -9.03 -9.70 -9.88
C LYS A 48 -8.08 -10.11 -8.76
N VAL A 49 -8.53 -9.95 -7.52
CA VAL A 49 -7.75 -10.27 -6.32
C VAL A 49 -8.64 -10.98 -5.33
N SER A 50 -8.21 -12.14 -4.85
CA SER A 50 -8.91 -12.86 -3.80
C SER A 50 -8.81 -12.08 -2.49
N VAL A 51 -9.94 -11.92 -1.80
CA VAL A 51 -10.01 -11.24 -0.49
C VAL A 51 -10.53 -12.24 0.53
N ALA A 52 -9.79 -12.41 1.62
CA ALA A 52 -10.25 -13.22 2.75
C ALA A 52 -11.08 -12.37 3.70
N ASN A 53 -12.16 -12.95 4.23
CA ASN A 53 -12.91 -12.37 5.33
C ASN A 53 -12.44 -13.01 6.64
N PHE A 54 -12.22 -12.18 7.65
CA PHE A 54 -11.99 -12.66 9.01
C PHE A 54 -13.32 -13.17 9.60
N ALA A 55 -13.29 -14.34 10.27
CA ALA A 55 -14.46 -15.01 10.85
C ALA A 55 -14.35 -15.04 12.38
#